data_AF-A0A8T5LAK4-F1
#
_entry.id   AF-A0A8T5LAK4-F1
#
_cell.length_a   1.000
_cell.length_b   1.000
_cell.length_c   1.000
_cell.angle_alpha   90.00
_cell.angle_beta   90.00
_cell.angle_gamma   90.00
#
_symmetry.space_group_name_H-M   'P 1'
#
loop_
_entity.id
_entity.type
_entity.pdbx_description
1 polymer ?
#
loop_
_entity_poly.entity_id
_entity_poly.type
_entity_poly.pdbx_seq_one_letter_code
_entity_poly.pdbx_strand_id
1 'polypeptide(L)'
;MQKVILFLAILALFPLTSAAIQGCTQSWNCTDWSPCLAQNQIRICVDTNTCENETGRPIEEQNCGAICEPDWNCTAWNPIECPDNETLTRDCVDLNNCETIRGKPPEIETCTKTTSFAWIVTIIVIILVILILGNIALIREKILGKVSSTPKKEEPQPAKPKESEDPFWPS
;
A
#
# COMPACT_ATOMS: atom_id res chain seq x y z
N MET A 1 -114.12 42.22 -12.35
CA MET A 1 -112.92 43.10 -12.27
C MET A 1 -111.98 42.45 -11.25
N GLN A 2 -111.19 41.46 -11.66
CA GLN A 2 -109.85 41.61 -12.26
C GLN A 2 -108.88 42.32 -11.31
N LYS A 3 -107.99 41.53 -10.66
CA LYS A 3 -106.61 41.83 -10.20
C LYS A 3 -106.22 40.97 -8.99
N VAL A 4 -106.29 39.66 -9.19
CA VAL A 4 -105.36 38.73 -8.55
C VAL A 4 -104.14 38.67 -9.49
N ILE A 5 -102.94 38.42 -8.94
CA ILE A 5 -101.66 38.29 -9.64
C ILE A 5 -100.94 39.64 -9.84
N LEU A 6 -100.17 40.10 -8.85
CA LEU A 6 -98.82 40.69 -9.05
C LEU A 6 -98.14 41.06 -7.72
N PHE A 7 -97.73 40.06 -6.91
CA PHE A 7 -96.54 40.23 -6.06
C PHE A 7 -95.69 39.00 -6.28
N LEU A 8 -94.96 39.11 -7.37
CA LEU A 8 -94.01 38.17 -7.90
C LEU A 8 -92.98 37.84 -6.82
N ALA A 9 -92.83 36.55 -6.56
CA ALA A 9 -91.60 35.97 -6.07
C ALA A 9 -90.46 36.40 -7.01
N ILE A 10 -89.70 37.43 -6.63
CA ILE A 10 -88.44 37.80 -7.26
C ILE A 10 -87.35 37.67 -6.19
N LEU A 11 -87.14 36.43 -5.72
CA LEU A 11 -86.01 36.08 -4.86
C LEU A 11 -85.49 34.67 -5.20
N ALA A 12 -85.40 34.34 -6.50
CA ALA A 12 -84.74 33.11 -6.95
C ALA A 12 -84.22 33.20 -8.39
N LEU A 13 -83.71 34.35 -8.83
CA LEU A 13 -83.04 34.46 -10.13
C LEU A 13 -81.88 35.48 -10.07
N PHE A 14 -81.00 35.32 -9.10
CA PHE A 14 -79.61 35.67 -9.36
C PHE A 14 -78.94 34.35 -9.74
N PRO A 15 -78.51 34.15 -11.00
CA PRO A 15 -77.54 33.11 -11.24
C PRO A 15 -76.38 33.42 -10.31
N LEU A 16 -76.04 32.49 -9.42
CA LEU A 16 -74.71 32.44 -8.83
C LEU A 16 -73.79 32.31 -10.04
N THR A 17 -73.34 33.45 -10.56
CA THR A 17 -72.23 33.50 -11.49
C THR A 17 -71.07 32.94 -10.72
N SER A 18 -70.87 31.62 -10.88
CA SER A 18 -69.63 30.97 -10.59
C SER A 18 -68.59 31.81 -11.32
N ALA A 19 -67.88 32.65 -10.57
CA ALA A 19 -66.57 33.07 -10.98
C ALA A 19 -65.85 31.76 -11.21
N ALA A 20 -65.77 31.34 -12.48
CA ALA A 20 -64.84 30.31 -12.86
C ALA A 20 -63.54 30.77 -12.21
N ILE A 21 -63.09 30.04 -11.19
CA ILE A 21 -61.76 30.23 -10.62
C ILE A 21 -60.88 30.08 -11.84
N GLN A 22 -60.43 31.20 -12.40
CA GLN A 22 -59.54 31.20 -13.53
C GLN A 22 -58.25 30.64 -12.95
N GLY A 23 -58.11 29.33 -13.04
CA GLY A 23 -57.00 28.62 -12.44
C GLY A 23 -55.72 29.25 -12.96
N CYS A 24 -54.84 29.64 -12.04
CA CYS A 24 -53.52 30.08 -12.40
C CYS A 24 -52.84 28.91 -13.12
N THR A 25 -52.50 29.10 -14.40
CA THR A 25 -51.80 28.09 -15.19
C THR A 25 -50.31 28.38 -15.10
N GLN A 26 -49.55 27.40 -14.63
CA GLN A 26 -48.11 27.51 -14.46
C GLN A 26 -47.41 27.71 -15.80
N SER A 27 -46.37 28.54 -15.82
CA SER A 27 -45.47 28.72 -16.96
C SER A 27 -44.03 28.52 -16.47
N TRP A 28 -43.56 27.28 -16.55
CA TRP A 28 -42.24 26.90 -16.05
C TRP A 28 -41.12 27.33 -17.01
N ASN A 29 -40.15 28.07 -16.47
CA ASN A 29 -38.88 28.37 -17.13
C ASN A 29 -37.75 27.66 -16.38
N CYS A 30 -36.99 26.81 -17.05
CA CYS A 30 -35.92 26.05 -16.45
C CYS A 30 -34.55 26.48 -16.99
N THR A 31 -33.53 26.44 -16.13
CA THR A 31 -32.14 26.55 -16.57
C THR A 31 -31.72 25.33 -17.39
N ASP A 32 -30.58 25.45 -18.09
CA ASP A 32 -29.87 24.27 -18.58
C ASP A 32 -29.50 23.34 -17.42
N TRP A 33 -29.25 22.07 -17.75
CA TRP A 33 -28.73 21.11 -16.79
C TRP A 33 -27.31 21.48 -16.34
N SER A 34 -27.02 21.27 -15.05
CA SER A 34 -25.67 21.33 -14.53
C SER A 34 -24.77 20.27 -15.20
N PRO A 35 -23.45 20.41 -15.10
CA PRO A 35 -22.56 19.28 -15.37
C PRO A 35 -22.98 18.04 -14.56
N CYS A 36 -22.72 16.86 -15.13
CA CYS A 36 -22.82 15.59 -14.41
C CYS A 36 -21.87 15.59 -13.21
N LEU A 37 -22.41 15.52 -12.00
CA LEU A 37 -21.62 15.27 -10.81
C LEU A 37 -22.14 14.01 -10.12
N ALA A 38 -21.26 13.03 -9.90
CA ALA A 38 -21.61 11.79 -9.20
C ALA A 38 -22.87 11.09 -9.77
N GLN A 39 -23.03 11.08 -11.10
CA GLN A 39 -24.15 10.49 -11.87
C GLN A 39 -25.44 11.30 -11.90
N ASN A 40 -25.53 12.41 -11.17
CA ASN A 40 -26.70 13.28 -11.18
C ASN A 40 -26.37 14.63 -11.80
N GLN A 41 -27.35 15.20 -12.48
CA GLN A 41 -27.33 16.60 -12.89
C GLN A 41 -28.62 17.25 -12.42
N ILE A 42 -28.52 18.53 -12.08
CA ILE A 42 -29.62 19.33 -11.56
C ILE A 42 -29.93 20.49 -12.49
N ARG A 43 -31.17 20.97 -12.47
CA ARG A 43 -31.57 22.25 -13.07
C ARG A 43 -32.60 22.91 -12.18
N ILE A 44 -32.79 24.22 -12.35
CA ILE A 44 -33.75 24.98 -11.55
C ILE A 44 -34.90 25.39 -12.44
N CYS A 45 -36.14 25.12 -12.01
CA CYS A 45 -37.35 25.56 -12.72
C CYS A 45 -38.12 26.57 -11.86
N VAL A 46 -38.46 27.71 -12.45
CA VAL A 46 -39.22 28.79 -11.81
C VAL A 46 -40.51 29.01 -12.58
N ASP A 47 -41.64 29.10 -11.87
CA ASP A 47 -42.91 29.49 -12.46
C ASP A 47 -42.95 31.01 -12.69
N THR A 48 -42.94 31.43 -13.96
CA THR A 48 -42.97 32.83 -14.33
C THR A 48 -44.32 33.50 -14.05
N ASN A 49 -45.37 32.71 -13.87
CA ASN A 49 -46.71 33.21 -13.54
C ASN A 49 -46.95 33.26 -12.02
N THR A 50 -45.98 32.83 -11.21
CA THR A 50 -46.04 32.85 -9.73
C THR A 50 -47.32 32.22 -9.18
N CYS A 51 -47.78 31.15 -9.80
CA CYS A 51 -48.91 30.39 -9.31
C CYS A 51 -48.48 29.65 -8.02
N GLU A 52 -49.31 29.69 -6.99
CA GLU A 52 -49.04 29.03 -5.69
C GLU A 52 -49.25 27.49 -5.74
N ASN A 53 -49.02 26.87 -6.89
CA ASN A 53 -49.28 25.45 -7.13
C ASN A 53 -48.17 24.84 -7.99
N GLU A 54 -47.62 23.69 -7.57
CA GLU A 54 -46.53 22.98 -8.25
C GLU A 54 -47.00 22.00 -9.36
N THR A 55 -48.27 22.07 -9.77
CA THR A 55 -48.81 21.19 -10.81
C THR A 55 -47.99 21.32 -12.09
N GLY A 56 -47.53 20.17 -12.60
CA GLY A 56 -46.73 20.11 -13.83
C GLY A 56 -45.29 20.61 -13.71
N ARG A 57 -44.76 20.80 -12.49
CA ARG A 57 -43.35 21.19 -12.28
C ARG A 57 -42.41 20.19 -12.98
N PRO A 58 -41.50 20.65 -13.86
CA PRO A 58 -40.56 19.76 -14.53
C PRO A 58 -39.56 19.13 -13.54
N ILE A 59 -39.00 17.99 -13.92
CA ILE A 59 -37.98 17.29 -13.13
C ILE A 59 -36.73 18.18 -13.01
N GLU A 60 -36.22 18.34 -11.80
CA GLU A 60 -35.05 19.18 -11.48
C GLU A 60 -33.79 18.36 -11.18
N GLU A 61 -33.89 17.03 -11.09
CA GLU A 61 -32.75 16.12 -10.92
C GLU A 61 -32.91 14.91 -11.86
N GLN A 62 -31.89 14.62 -12.66
CA GLN A 62 -31.89 13.41 -13.48
C GLN A 62 -30.54 12.71 -13.47
N ASN A 63 -30.58 11.39 -13.68
CA ASN A 63 -29.38 10.62 -13.97
C ASN A 63 -28.87 11.00 -15.36
N CYS A 64 -27.60 11.39 -15.45
CA CYS A 64 -27.03 11.90 -16.68
C CYS A 64 -26.33 10.84 -17.55
N GLY A 65 -26.38 9.55 -17.17
CA GLY A 65 -26.34 8.46 -18.14
C GLY A 65 -25.03 8.30 -18.93
N ALA A 66 -23.90 8.35 -18.25
CA ALA A 66 -22.74 7.50 -18.52
C ALA A 66 -21.95 7.42 -17.20
N ILE A 67 -21.76 6.22 -16.67
CA ILE A 67 -20.81 6.04 -15.57
C ILE A 67 -19.45 6.33 -16.20
N CYS A 68 -18.85 7.47 -15.86
CA CYS A 68 -17.45 7.66 -16.14
C CYS A 68 -16.69 6.65 -15.26
N GLU A 69 -16.21 5.59 -15.88
CA GLU A 69 -15.41 4.57 -15.23
C GLU A 69 -13.94 5.00 -15.34
N PRO A 70 -13.28 5.33 -14.22
CA PRO A 70 -11.92 5.82 -14.26
C PRO A 70 -10.98 4.71 -14.76
N ASP A 71 -10.09 5.05 -15.67
CA ASP A 71 -9.05 4.15 -16.17
C ASP A 71 -7.70 4.59 -15.58
N TRP A 72 -7.41 4.03 -14.40
CA TRP A 72 -6.23 4.39 -13.62
C TRP A 72 -4.96 3.78 -14.21
N ASN A 73 -4.08 4.65 -14.70
CA ASN A 73 -2.73 4.29 -15.10
C ASN A 73 -1.73 4.82 -14.07
N CYS A 74 -0.94 3.93 -13.47
CA CYS A 74 0.04 4.29 -12.44
C CYS A 74 1.48 4.09 -12.91
N THR A 75 2.38 4.97 -12.48
CA THR A 75 3.82 4.80 -12.67
C THR A 75 4.35 3.61 -11.86
N ALA A 76 5.56 3.15 -12.20
CA ALA A 76 6.28 2.18 -11.38
C ALA A 76 6.58 2.78 -9.99
N TRP A 77 6.66 1.92 -8.97
CA TRP A 77 7.09 2.33 -7.65
C TRP A 77 8.48 2.96 -7.68
N ASN A 78 8.61 4.08 -6.98
CA ASN A 78 9.84 4.84 -6.83
C ASN A 78 10.13 5.04 -5.33
N PRO A 79 11.35 4.74 -4.87
CA PRO A 79 12.44 4.08 -5.60
C PRO A 79 12.16 2.59 -5.90
N ILE A 80 12.97 1.98 -6.78
CA ILE A 80 12.83 0.56 -7.17
C ILE A 80 13.17 -0.36 -5.99
N GLU A 81 14.20 0.00 -5.21
CA GLU A 81 14.59 -0.71 -4.00
C GLU A 81 14.05 0.01 -2.77
N CYS A 82 13.79 -0.75 -1.69
CA CYS A 82 13.26 -0.21 -0.47
C CYS A 82 14.25 0.77 0.19
N PRO A 83 13.91 2.07 0.29
CA PRO A 83 14.78 3.08 0.86
C PRO A 83 14.79 3.02 2.39
N ASP A 84 15.68 3.79 3.04
CA ASP A 84 15.82 3.78 4.50
C ASP A 84 14.58 4.34 5.23
N ASN A 85 13.74 5.12 4.56
CA ASN A 85 12.44 5.56 5.08
C ASN A 85 11.31 4.56 4.83
N GLU A 86 11.61 3.35 4.32
CA GLU A 86 10.68 2.22 4.19
C GLU A 86 9.40 2.52 3.40
N THR A 87 9.45 3.53 2.54
CA THR A 87 8.27 4.04 1.82
C THR A 87 8.56 4.13 0.33
N LEU A 88 7.66 3.55 -0.47
CA LEU A 88 7.63 3.66 -1.91
C LEU A 88 6.48 4.57 -2.33
N THR A 89 6.70 5.38 -3.37
CA THR A 89 5.66 6.24 -3.94
C THR A 89 5.46 5.96 -5.43
N ARG A 90 4.25 6.19 -5.93
CA ARG A 90 3.93 6.20 -7.37
C ARG A 90 2.85 7.22 -7.63
N ASP A 91 2.69 7.59 -8.90
CA ASP A 91 1.67 8.54 -9.34
C ASP A 91 0.63 7.80 -10.19
N CYS A 92 -0.64 8.04 -9.93
CA CYS A 92 -1.75 7.46 -10.69
C CYS A 92 -2.57 8.57 -11.37
N VAL A 93 -2.74 8.45 -12.69
CA VAL A 93 -3.55 9.36 -13.51
C VAL A 93 -4.76 8.61 -14.07
N ASP A 94 -5.91 9.28 -14.07
CA ASP A 94 -7.13 8.76 -14.70
C ASP A 94 -7.14 9.16 -16.18
N LEU A 95 -7.02 8.19 -17.09
CA LEU A 95 -6.99 8.43 -18.53
C LEU A 95 -8.34 8.90 -19.09
N ASN A 96 -9.43 8.65 -18.38
CA ASN A 96 -10.77 9.04 -18.78
C ASN A 96 -11.19 10.40 -18.19
N ASN A 97 -10.33 11.05 -17.40
CA ASN A 97 -10.59 12.34 -16.75
C ASN A 97 -11.97 12.40 -16.05
N CYS A 98 -12.33 11.36 -15.31
CA CYS A 98 -13.63 11.24 -14.65
C CYS A 98 -13.77 12.10 -13.38
N GLU A 99 -12.71 12.80 -12.98
CA GLU A 99 -12.66 13.67 -11.79
C GLU A 99 -13.12 12.98 -10.50
N THR A 100 -12.96 11.66 -10.44
CA THR A 100 -13.34 10.83 -9.29
C THR A 100 -12.09 10.21 -8.67
N ILE A 101 -12.15 9.91 -7.37
CA ILE A 101 -11.13 9.09 -6.67
C ILE A 101 -11.57 7.64 -6.51
N ARG A 102 -12.75 7.29 -7.04
CA ARG A 102 -13.29 5.94 -6.91
C ARG A 102 -12.34 4.94 -7.59
N GLY A 103 -11.95 3.90 -6.85
CA GLY A 103 -11.05 2.87 -7.37
C GLY A 103 -9.61 3.33 -7.60
N LYS A 104 -9.22 4.56 -7.18
CA LYS A 104 -7.84 5.04 -7.31
C LYS A 104 -6.90 4.09 -6.54
N PRO A 105 -5.87 3.51 -7.19
CA PRO A 105 -4.88 2.68 -6.50
C PRO A 105 -4.09 3.51 -5.47
N PRO A 106 -3.54 2.88 -4.42
CA PRO A 106 -2.71 3.58 -3.44
C PRO A 106 -1.43 4.10 -4.09
N GLU A 107 -1.05 5.33 -3.75
CA GLU A 107 0.16 6.00 -4.24
C GLU A 107 1.34 5.90 -3.27
N ILE A 108 1.13 5.29 -2.10
CA ILE A 108 2.13 5.09 -1.05
C ILE A 108 2.05 3.64 -0.56
N GLU A 109 3.19 2.97 -0.48
CA GLU A 109 3.31 1.60 0.04
C GLU A 109 4.51 1.50 0.99
N THR A 110 4.35 0.74 2.08
CA THR A 110 5.44 0.46 3.03
C THR A 110 6.21 -0.79 2.59
N CYS A 111 7.53 -0.73 2.62
CA CYS A 111 8.41 -1.85 2.27
C CYS A 111 9.39 -2.15 3.41
N THR A 112 9.97 -3.35 3.43
CA THR A 112 10.98 -3.73 4.44
C THR A 112 12.34 -3.99 3.80
N LYS A 113 13.38 -3.36 4.35
CA LYS A 113 14.75 -3.58 3.90
C LYS A 113 15.25 -4.93 4.43
N THR A 114 15.41 -5.90 3.54
CA THR A 114 16.01 -7.20 3.92
C THR A 114 17.52 -7.05 4.03
N THR A 115 18.01 -6.74 5.23
CA THR A 115 19.46 -6.69 5.49
C THR A 115 19.96 -8.10 5.78
N SER A 116 20.60 -8.75 4.81
CA SER A 116 21.19 -10.06 5.02
C SER A 116 22.51 -9.94 5.80
N PHE A 117 22.51 -10.38 7.06
CA PHE A 117 23.73 -10.51 7.86
C PHE A 117 24.51 -11.81 7.57
N ALA A 118 24.11 -12.58 6.55
CA ALA A 118 24.71 -13.87 6.23
C ALA A 118 26.23 -13.77 6.01
N TRP A 119 26.69 -12.71 5.36
CA TRP A 119 28.12 -12.48 5.13
C TRP A 119 28.90 -12.24 6.43
N ILE A 120 28.31 -11.50 7.39
CA ILE A 120 28.91 -11.25 8.71
C ILE A 120 29.07 -12.58 9.45
N VAL A 121 28.02 -13.40 9.48
CA VAL A 121 28.06 -14.73 10.11
C VAL A 121 29.11 -15.61 9.44
N THR A 122 29.21 -15.57 8.11
CA THR A 122 30.20 -16.33 7.35
C THR A 122 31.64 -15.91 7.72
N ILE A 123 31.91 -14.60 7.83
CA ILE A 123 33.22 -14.09 8.24
C ILE A 123 33.56 -14.52 9.68
N ILE A 124 32.60 -14.44 10.61
CA ILE A 124 32.80 -14.86 12.00
C ILE A 124 33.18 -16.34 12.06
N VAL A 125 32.47 -17.20 11.31
CA VAL A 125 32.78 -18.65 11.25
C VAL A 125 34.18 -18.90 10.71
N ILE A 126 34.59 -18.21 9.65
CA ILE A 126 35.95 -18.34 9.07
C ILE A 126 37.02 -17.94 10.11
N ILE A 127 36.82 -16.83 10.83
CA ILE A 127 37.74 -16.38 11.88
C ILE A 127 37.85 -17.44 12.98
N LEU A 128 36.73 -17.99 13.46
CA LEU A 128 36.73 -19.03 14.48
C LEU A 128 37.48 -20.29 14.02
N VAL A 129 37.30 -20.71 12.77
CA VAL A 129 38.03 -21.86 12.20
C VAL A 129 39.53 -21.59 12.16
N ILE A 130 39.97 -20.40 11.74
CA ILE A 130 41.39 -20.04 11.70
C ILE A 130 41.99 -20.06 13.11
N LEU A 131 41.28 -19.53 14.12
CA LEU A 131 41.72 -19.57 15.51
C LEU A 131 41.84 -21.01 16.04
N ILE A 132 40.89 -21.87 15.70
CA ILE A 132 40.94 -23.29 16.09
C ILE A 132 42.13 -23.99 15.43
N LEU A 133 42.31 -23.82 14.12
CA LEU A 133 43.43 -24.41 13.37
C LEU A 133 44.78 -23.89 13.86
N GLY A 134 44.89 -22.58 14.15
CA GLY A 134 46.08 -21.97 14.71
C GLY A 134 46.45 -22.56 16.07
N ASN A 135 45.47 -22.73 16.97
CA ASN A 135 45.69 -23.39 18.25
C ASN A 135 46.13 -24.86 18.08
N ILE A 136 45.52 -25.61 17.15
CA ILE A 136 45.92 -26.99 16.85
C ILE A 136 47.36 -27.04 16.34
N ALA A 137 47.78 -26.13 15.46
CA ALA A 137 49.15 -26.05 14.97
C ALA A 137 50.16 -25.77 16.10
N LEU A 138 49.86 -24.80 16.97
CA LEU A 138 50.71 -24.48 18.14
C LEU A 138 50.84 -25.67 19.11
N ILE A 139 49.77 -26.43 19.33
CA ILE A 139 49.81 -27.63 20.16
C ILE A 139 50.67 -28.72 19.50
N ARG A 140 50.55 -28.92 18.18
CA ARG A 140 51.37 -29.89 17.44
C ARG A 140 52.86 -29.59 17.56
N GLU A 141 53.26 -28.33 17.40
CA GLU A 141 54.67 -27.93 17.57
C GLU A 141 55.19 -28.23 18.98
N LYS A 142 54.39 -27.93 20.02
CA LYS A 142 54.77 -28.23 21.42
C LYS A 142 54.87 -29.73 21.73
N ILE A 143 54.06 -30.58 21.10
CA ILE A 143 54.11 -32.04 21.30
C ILE A 143 55.30 -32.65 20.56
N LEU A 144 55.51 -32.27 19.28
CA LEU A 144 56.63 -32.78 18.47
C LEU A 144 57.98 -32.33 19.02
N GLY A 145 58.06 -31.11 19.57
CA GLY A 145 59.27 -30.62 20.25
C GLY A 145 59.67 -31.43 21.48
N LYS A 146 58.73 -32.09 22.17
CA LYS A 146 59.02 -32.94 23.35
C LYS A 146 59.55 -34.33 23.00
N VAL A 147 59.33 -34.83 21.78
CA VAL A 147 59.79 -36.17 21.38
C VAL A 147 61.30 -36.20 21.06
N SER A 148 61.89 -35.04 20.74
CA SER A 148 63.32 -34.94 20.39
C SER A 148 64.28 -35.10 21.58
N SER A 149 63.81 -35.11 22.83
CA SER A 149 64.65 -35.46 23.99
C SER A 149 64.58 -36.96 24.29
N THR A 150 64.84 -37.79 23.29
CA THR A 150 65.09 -39.22 23.55
C THR A 150 66.56 -39.34 23.99
N PRO A 151 66.87 -39.93 25.16
CA PRO A 151 68.23 -39.99 25.67
C PRO A 151 69.13 -40.77 24.71
N LYS A 152 70.25 -40.13 24.34
CA LYS A 152 71.31 -40.71 23.51
C LYS A 152 71.74 -42.04 24.13
N LYS A 153 71.45 -43.16 23.46
CA LYS A 153 71.98 -44.47 23.85
C LYS A 153 73.50 -44.35 23.85
N GLU A 154 74.09 -44.54 25.03
CA GLU A 154 75.52 -44.56 25.24
C GLU A 154 76.12 -45.72 24.44
N GLU A 155 77.04 -45.39 23.56
CA GLU A 155 77.75 -46.32 22.70
C GLU A 155 78.72 -47.15 23.56
N PRO A 156 78.72 -48.49 23.48
CA PRO A 156 79.59 -49.33 24.33
C PRO A 156 81.06 -49.05 23.99
N GLN A 157 81.83 -48.60 24.99
CA GLN A 157 83.26 -48.40 24.83
C GLN A 157 83.97 -49.73 24.50
N PRO A 158 84.93 -49.73 23.55
CA PRO A 158 85.68 -50.92 23.20
C PRO A 158 86.56 -51.38 24.37
N ALA A 159 86.49 -52.69 24.66
CA ALA A 159 87.22 -53.32 25.74
C ALA A 159 88.74 -53.17 25.58
N LYS A 160 89.40 -52.75 26.67
CA LYS A 160 90.85 -52.58 26.77
C LYS A 160 91.55 -53.94 26.70
N PRO A 161 92.69 -54.09 25.99
CA PRO A 161 93.41 -55.36 25.89
C PRO A 161 93.98 -55.78 27.24
N LYS A 162 93.91 -57.08 27.55
CA LYS A 162 94.54 -57.66 28.73
C LYS A 162 96.04 -57.82 28.47
N GLU A 163 96.82 -57.18 29.32
CA GLU A 163 98.29 -57.24 29.38
C GLU A 163 98.70 -58.61 29.93
N SER A 164 99.55 -59.33 29.20
CA SER A 164 100.07 -60.65 29.56
C SER A 164 101.24 -60.51 30.53
N GLU A 165 101.06 -61.03 31.74
CA GLU A 165 102.14 -61.17 32.72
C GLU A 165 103.05 -62.35 32.30
N ASP A 166 104.31 -62.05 31.94
CA ASP A 166 105.33 -63.04 31.64
C ASP A 166 106.05 -63.49 32.94
N PRO A 167 106.37 -64.79 33.12
CA PRO A 167 106.97 -65.30 34.34
C PRO A 167 108.49 -65.12 34.38
N PHE A 168 108.93 -64.51 35.47
CA PHE A 168 110.30 -64.44 35.97
C PHE A 168 110.91 -65.83 36.21
N TRP A 169 112.06 -66.14 35.60
CA TRP A 169 112.98 -67.19 36.08
C TRP A 169 114.43 -66.71 36.02
N PRO A 170 115.22 -66.89 37.11
CA PRO A 170 116.60 -66.44 37.19
C PRO A 170 117.60 -67.56 36.89
N SER A 171 118.77 -67.20 36.34
CA SER A 171 120.13 -67.61 36.72
C SER A 171 121.14 -66.96 35.80
#